data_AF-A0A523Q329-F1
#
_entry.id   AF-A0A523Q329-F1
#
_cell.length_a   1.000
_cell.length_b   1.000
_cell.length_c   1.000
_cell.angle_alpha   90.00
_cell.angle_beta   90.00
_cell.angle_gamma   90.00
#
_symmetry.space_group_name_H-M   'P 1'
#
loop_
_entity.id
_entity.type
_entity.pdbx_description
1 polymer ?
#
loop_
_entity_poly.entity_id
_entity_poly.type
_entity_poly.pdbx_seq_one_letter_code
_entity_poly.pdbx_strand_id
1 'polypeptide(L)'
;MTDEEGRVHWRARYKTWGNLALQEQPEADSDRFAQPQLQEQNLRLQGQYFDAETGLCYNTFRYYDPGCGRFISQDPIGLAGGLNLYQFAPNAIGWIDPWGWASSNPGVYDVFGEARIDKEMYRASDYKHFQEANRQLYYKMKADQALKSSIESKYPGTFDHVSPGKRGAFSGKAPPGLTWHHHEQVGGLLQLVDTTDHNSRHKDYHPTGRGGRNKWGGGSGCR
;
A
#
# COMPACT_ATOMS: atom_id res chain seq x y z
N MET A 1 3.26 -4.42 26.87
CA MET A 1 4.31 -3.60 27.53
C MET A 1 4.70 -4.32 28.81
N THR A 2 6.00 -4.46 29.04
CA THR A 2 6.55 -5.10 30.24
C THR A 2 7.40 -4.11 31.01
N ASP A 3 7.54 -4.32 32.31
CA ASP A 3 8.51 -3.59 33.15
C ASP A 3 9.93 -4.13 32.97
N GLU A 4 10.89 -3.58 33.73
CA GLU A 4 12.30 -3.97 33.71
C GLU A 4 12.52 -5.43 34.18
N GLU A 5 11.61 -5.96 34.99
CA GLU A 5 11.62 -7.36 35.46
C GLU A 5 10.89 -8.32 34.50
N GLY A 6 10.33 -7.82 33.40
CA GLY A 6 9.62 -8.63 32.40
C GLY A 6 8.17 -8.98 32.76
N ARG A 7 7.61 -8.41 33.82
CA ARG A 7 6.18 -8.58 34.17
C ARG A 7 5.32 -7.76 33.23
N VAL A 8 4.12 -8.26 32.94
CA VAL A 8 3.17 -7.55 32.08
C VAL A 8 2.66 -6.32 32.80
N HIS A 9 3.04 -5.13 32.33
CA HIS A 9 2.56 -3.86 32.88
C HIS A 9 1.30 -3.37 32.17
N TRP A 10 1.17 -3.67 30.87
CA TRP A 10 -0.02 -3.35 30.07
C TRP A 10 -0.17 -4.29 28.88
N ARG A 11 -1.38 -4.78 28.62
CA ARG A 11 -1.72 -5.64 27.47
C ARG A 11 -3.10 -5.28 26.92
N ALA A 12 -3.19 -5.23 25.60
CA ALA A 12 -4.46 -5.03 24.91
C ALA A 12 -4.54 -5.86 23.63
N ARG A 13 -5.77 -6.09 23.18
CA ARG A 13 -6.12 -6.61 21.87
C ARG A 13 -6.90 -5.55 21.11
N TYR A 14 -6.59 -5.39 19.83
CA TYR A 14 -7.22 -4.42 18.96
C TYR A 14 -8.03 -5.13 17.87
N LYS A 15 -9.13 -4.49 17.46
CA LYS A 15 -9.85 -4.83 16.23
C LYS A 15 -9.01 -4.42 15.01
N THR A 16 -9.42 -4.86 13.83
CA THR A 16 -8.70 -4.66 12.56
C THR A 16 -8.31 -3.20 12.30
N TRP A 17 -9.14 -2.24 12.71
CA TRP A 17 -8.93 -0.80 12.49
C TRP A 17 -8.52 -0.05 13.77
N GLY A 18 -7.84 -0.72 14.70
CA GLY A 18 -7.20 -0.06 15.85
C GLY A 18 -8.11 0.22 17.03
N ASN A 19 -9.39 -0.14 16.91
CA ASN A 19 -10.33 -0.05 18.01
C ASN A 19 -9.95 -1.02 19.14
N LEU A 20 -9.91 -0.54 20.38
CA LEU A 20 -9.60 -1.38 21.54
C LEU A 20 -10.69 -2.45 21.70
N ALA A 21 -10.31 -3.72 21.57
CA ALA A 21 -11.22 -4.85 21.70
C ALA A 21 -11.26 -5.38 23.14
N LEU A 22 -10.09 -5.42 23.79
CA LEU A 22 -9.93 -5.86 25.16
C LEU A 22 -8.68 -5.22 25.75
N GLN A 23 -8.79 -4.65 26.94
CA GLN A 23 -7.64 -4.31 27.78
C GLN A 23 -7.57 -5.33 28.89
N GLU A 24 -6.46 -6.04 28.97
CA GLU A 24 -6.24 -7.06 29.99
C GLU A 24 -5.53 -6.40 31.17
N GLN A 25 -6.17 -6.44 32.34
CA GLN A 25 -5.55 -5.94 33.57
C GLN A 25 -4.45 -6.91 34.00
N PRO A 26 -3.27 -6.41 34.42
CA PRO A 26 -2.28 -7.27 35.06
C PRO A 26 -2.89 -7.92 36.29
N GLU A 27 -2.52 -9.18 36.57
CA GLU A 27 -2.94 -9.85 37.80
C GLU A 27 -2.48 -9.00 38.98
N ALA A 28 -3.43 -8.63 39.85
CA ALA A 28 -3.13 -7.86 41.03
C ALA A 28 -2.14 -8.66 41.89
N ASP A 29 -0.96 -8.08 42.14
CA ASP A 29 -0.09 -8.58 43.18
C ASP A 29 -0.90 -8.64 44.49
N SER A 30 -0.66 -9.66 45.30
CA SER A 30 -1.45 -10.01 46.50
C SER A 30 -1.54 -8.92 47.59
N ASP A 31 -0.98 -7.74 47.35
CA ASP A 31 -1.06 -6.58 48.22
C ASP A 31 -2.35 -5.79 47.97
N ARG A 32 -3.37 -6.08 48.77
CA ARG A 32 -4.72 -5.49 48.70
C ARG A 32 -4.77 -3.97 48.92
N PHE A 33 -3.65 -3.33 49.27
CA PHE A 33 -3.56 -1.89 49.49
C PHE A 33 -2.90 -1.13 48.34
N ALA A 34 -2.26 -1.84 47.39
CA ALA A 34 -1.80 -1.23 46.16
C ALA A 34 -2.98 -1.15 45.18
N GLN A 35 -3.56 0.04 44.99
CA GLN A 35 -4.41 0.23 43.83
C GLN A 35 -3.54 0.02 42.60
N PRO A 36 -3.87 -0.93 41.69
CA PRO A 36 -3.15 -1.03 40.43
C PRO A 36 -3.35 0.31 39.74
N GLN A 37 -2.29 1.11 39.66
CA GLN A 37 -2.28 2.30 38.83
C GLN A 37 -2.40 1.78 37.40
N LEU A 38 -3.62 1.79 36.87
CA LEU A 38 -3.88 1.55 35.46
C LEU A 38 -3.25 2.71 34.70
N GLN A 39 -1.94 2.63 34.47
CA GLN A 39 -1.25 3.56 33.61
C GLN A 39 -1.75 3.30 32.19
N GLU A 40 -2.55 4.21 31.67
CA GLU A 40 -3.07 4.12 30.31
C GLU A 40 -1.92 4.22 29.31
N GLN A 41 -1.85 3.27 28.39
CA GLN A 41 -0.98 3.36 27.23
C GLN A 41 -1.76 4.07 26.12
N ASN A 42 -1.30 5.23 25.67
CA ASN A 42 -2.00 6.03 24.65
C ASN A 42 -1.57 5.69 23.22
N LEU A 43 -0.50 4.93 23.02
CA LEU A 43 -0.13 4.46 21.69
C LEU A 43 -1.15 3.44 21.17
N ARG A 44 -1.59 3.62 19.91
CA ARG A 44 -2.58 2.77 19.21
C ARG A 44 -1.93 2.05 18.03
N LEU A 45 -2.62 1.92 16.89
CA LEU A 45 -1.99 1.44 15.65
C LEU A 45 -0.76 2.28 15.33
N GLN A 46 0.10 1.76 14.48
CA GLN A 46 1.46 2.22 14.21
C GLN A 46 1.65 3.75 14.28
N GLY A 47 2.16 4.25 15.41
CA GLY A 47 2.50 5.67 15.61
C GLY A 47 1.36 6.60 15.99
N GLN A 48 0.12 6.11 16.16
CA GLN A 48 -1.02 6.93 16.54
C GLN A 48 -1.08 7.19 18.04
N TYR A 49 -1.46 8.40 18.43
CA TYR A 49 -1.71 8.77 19.82
C TYR A 49 -3.22 8.84 20.10
N PHE A 50 -3.70 8.10 21.09
CA PHE A 50 -5.09 8.14 21.51
C PHE A 50 -5.38 9.41 22.30
N ASP A 51 -6.39 10.13 21.84
CA ASP A 51 -6.98 11.24 22.56
C ASP A 51 -8.23 10.74 23.30
N ALA A 52 -8.15 10.70 24.64
CA ALA A 52 -9.22 10.21 25.49
C ALA A 52 -10.43 11.16 25.53
N GLU A 53 -10.24 12.47 25.28
CA GLU A 53 -11.34 13.44 25.31
C GLU A 53 -12.29 13.24 24.13
N THR A 54 -11.73 12.90 22.96
CA THR A 54 -12.48 12.73 21.71
C THR A 54 -12.74 11.26 21.35
N GLY A 55 -11.96 10.33 21.91
CA GLY A 55 -11.96 8.93 21.52
C GLY A 55 -11.30 8.66 20.16
N LEU A 56 -10.67 9.67 19.56
CA LEU A 56 -10.00 9.60 18.27
C LEU A 56 -8.50 9.30 18.44
N CYS A 57 -7.85 8.94 17.34
CA CYS A 57 -6.42 8.70 17.29
C CYS A 57 -5.74 9.77 16.42
N TYR A 58 -4.75 10.47 16.95
CA TYR A 58 -4.01 11.50 16.25
C TYR A 58 -2.86 10.88 15.42
N ASN A 59 -2.86 11.20 14.12
CA ASN A 59 -1.80 10.91 13.15
C ASN A 59 -1.28 12.23 12.59
N THR A 60 -0.37 12.89 13.30
CA THR A 60 0.38 14.12 12.93
C THR A 60 -0.43 15.25 12.26
N PHE A 61 -1.00 15.05 11.07
CA PHE A 61 -1.83 16.03 10.36
C PHE A 61 -3.33 15.75 10.41
N ARG A 62 -3.78 14.57 10.85
CA ARG A 62 -5.20 14.18 10.86
C ARG A 62 -5.60 13.39 12.12
N TYR A 63 -6.88 13.50 12.47
CA TYR A 63 -7.53 12.62 13.44
C TYR A 63 -8.19 11.44 12.74
N TYR A 64 -7.95 10.24 13.26
CA TYR A 64 -8.44 8.95 12.80
C TYR A 64 -9.51 8.42 13.75
N ASP A 65 -10.63 7.98 13.20
CA ASP A 65 -11.69 7.28 13.93
C ASP A 65 -11.52 5.75 13.77
N PRO A 66 -11.05 5.04 14.81
CA PRO A 66 -10.92 3.59 14.79
C PRO A 66 -12.27 2.85 14.77
N GLY A 67 -13.36 3.54 15.12
CA GLY A 67 -14.77 3.12 14.99
C GLY A 67 -15.12 2.70 13.58
N CYS A 68 -14.87 3.60 12.64
CA CYS A 68 -15.23 3.43 11.24
C CYS A 68 -14.05 3.24 10.29
N GLY A 69 -12.82 3.30 10.81
CA GLY A 69 -11.60 2.95 10.10
C GLY A 69 -11.12 4.01 9.10
N ARG A 70 -11.33 5.30 9.38
CA ARG A 70 -11.03 6.41 8.46
C ARG A 70 -10.65 7.69 9.19
N PHE A 71 -10.03 8.63 8.48
CA PHE A 71 -9.82 9.99 8.97
C PHE A 71 -11.14 10.76 9.03
N ILE A 72 -11.24 11.71 9.96
CA ILE A 72 -12.41 12.59 10.11
C ILE A 72 -12.30 13.87 9.26
N SER A 73 -11.10 14.17 8.75
CA SER A 73 -10.83 15.29 7.84
C SER A 73 -10.30 14.79 6.50
N GLN A 74 -10.49 15.61 5.45
CA GLN A 74 -9.95 15.33 4.13
C GLN A 74 -8.42 15.38 4.13
N ASP A 75 -7.81 14.66 3.20
CA ASP A 75 -6.38 14.66 2.99
C ASP A 75 -5.84 16.06 2.66
N PRO A 76 -4.91 16.62 3.45
CA PRO A 76 -4.32 17.94 3.19
C PRO A 76 -3.61 18.05 1.85
N ILE A 77 -3.08 16.92 1.32
CA ILE A 77 -2.44 16.89 -0.01
C ILE A 77 -3.44 16.55 -1.12
N GLY A 78 -4.74 16.46 -0.78
CA GLY A 78 -5.83 16.23 -1.71
C GLY A 78 -5.69 14.90 -2.43
N LEU A 79 -5.97 14.90 -3.74
CA LEU A 79 -5.94 13.69 -4.57
C LEU A 79 -4.55 13.06 -4.70
N ALA A 80 -3.47 13.76 -4.30
CA ALA A 80 -2.14 13.18 -4.25
C ALA A 80 -2.00 12.10 -3.17
N GLY A 81 -2.81 12.15 -2.10
CA GLY A 81 -2.88 11.13 -1.04
C GLY A 81 -3.73 9.91 -1.39
N GLY A 82 -4.40 9.95 -2.55
CA GLY A 82 -5.29 8.89 -3.04
C GLY A 82 -6.70 9.39 -3.36
N LEU A 83 -7.49 8.50 -3.96
CA LEU A 83 -8.86 8.85 -4.40
C LEU A 83 -9.84 9.03 -3.25
N ASN A 84 -9.63 8.32 -2.14
CA ASN A 84 -10.47 8.42 -0.97
C ASN A 84 -9.79 9.35 0.05
N LEU A 85 -10.23 10.61 0.07
CA LEU A 85 -9.66 11.67 0.90
C LEU A 85 -9.75 11.41 2.42
N TYR A 86 -10.56 10.43 2.85
CA TYR A 86 -10.72 10.06 4.25
C TYR A 86 -10.03 8.71 4.57
N GLN A 87 -9.37 8.09 3.61
CA GLN A 87 -8.77 6.77 3.80
C GLN A 87 -7.55 6.83 4.73
N PHE A 88 -7.52 5.95 5.72
CA PHE A 88 -6.34 5.71 6.54
C PHE A 88 -5.28 4.89 5.81
N ALA A 89 -5.70 3.76 5.25
CA ALA A 89 -4.85 2.88 4.45
C ALA A 89 -5.68 1.96 3.56
N PRO A 90 -5.11 1.42 2.45
CA PRO A 90 -5.73 0.37 1.65
C PRO A 90 -6.08 -0.88 2.46
N ASN A 91 -5.22 -1.24 3.42
CA ASN A 91 -5.52 -2.25 4.42
C ASN A 91 -4.73 -2.00 5.72
N ALA A 92 -5.30 -2.34 6.87
CA ALA A 92 -4.68 -2.08 8.18
C ALA A 92 -3.52 -3.02 8.54
N ILE A 93 -3.29 -4.08 7.76
CA ILE A 93 -2.34 -5.15 8.10
C ILE A 93 -0.96 -4.89 7.48
N GLY A 94 -0.94 -4.40 6.24
CA GLY A 94 0.26 -4.22 5.44
C GLY A 94 0.49 -2.79 4.97
N TRP A 95 -0.27 -1.80 5.44
CA TRP A 95 -0.08 -0.39 5.10
C TRP A 95 -0.17 0.49 6.34
N ILE A 96 0.56 1.60 6.29
CA ILE A 96 0.77 2.50 7.42
C ILE A 96 0.65 3.94 6.92
N ASP A 97 0.09 4.86 7.71
CA ASP A 97 0.11 6.30 7.40
C ASP A 97 0.67 7.08 8.60
N PRO A 98 2.00 7.16 8.76
CA PRO A 98 2.63 7.78 9.93
C PRO A 98 2.37 9.29 10.03
N TRP A 99 2.15 9.93 8.88
CA TRP A 99 1.98 11.38 8.78
C TRP A 99 0.51 11.77 8.74
N GLY A 100 -0.38 10.91 8.25
CA GLY A 100 -1.75 11.30 7.95
C GLY A 100 -1.84 12.05 6.62
N TRP A 101 -1.06 11.68 5.60
CA TRP A 101 -1.06 12.29 4.26
C TRP A 101 -1.14 11.28 3.12
N ALA A 102 -0.48 10.14 3.28
CA ALA A 102 -0.50 9.09 2.28
C ALA A 102 -0.11 7.79 2.96
N SER A 103 -0.99 6.79 2.84
CA SER A 103 -0.67 5.44 3.28
C SER A 103 0.46 4.88 2.44
N SER A 104 1.56 4.50 3.08
CA SER A 104 2.64 3.77 2.44
C SER A 104 2.56 2.30 2.79
N ASN A 105 2.83 1.46 1.79
CA ASN A 105 3.20 0.09 2.04
C ASN A 105 4.61 0.16 2.62
N PRO A 106 4.94 -0.55 3.70
CA PRO A 106 6.33 -0.78 4.05
C PRO A 106 7.15 -1.41 2.89
N GLY A 107 6.48 -1.90 1.83
CA GLY A 107 7.01 -2.14 0.48
C GLY A 107 7.10 -0.90 -0.44
N VAL A 108 7.65 0.19 0.07
CA VAL A 108 8.49 1.24 -0.55
C VAL A 108 8.06 2.01 -1.83
N TYR A 109 7.04 1.67 -2.63
CA TYR A 109 6.69 2.48 -3.84
C TYR A 109 5.21 2.46 -4.30
N ASP A 110 4.82 3.50 -5.06
CA ASP A 110 3.48 3.67 -5.63
C ASP A 110 3.22 2.72 -6.80
N VAL A 111 2.04 2.07 -6.79
CA VAL A 111 1.58 1.19 -7.88
C VAL A 111 0.27 1.72 -8.44
N PHE A 112 0.26 2.06 -9.74
CA PHE A 112 -0.88 2.64 -10.45
C PHE A 112 -1.77 1.60 -11.14
N GLY A 113 -1.30 0.35 -11.24
CA GLY A 113 -2.04 -0.73 -11.87
C GLY A 113 -1.31 -2.05 -11.78
N GLU A 114 -2.05 -3.14 -11.85
CA GLU A 114 -1.49 -4.49 -11.84
C GLU A 114 -1.98 -5.29 -13.04
N ALA A 115 -1.11 -6.14 -13.57
CA ALA A 115 -1.45 -7.10 -14.62
C ALA A 115 -0.87 -8.48 -14.30
N ARG A 116 -1.56 -9.52 -14.75
CA ARG A 116 -1.13 -10.92 -14.58
C ARG A 116 -0.77 -11.52 -15.92
N ILE A 117 0.43 -12.09 -16.01
CA ILE A 117 0.90 -12.82 -17.17
C ILE A 117 0.73 -14.31 -16.89
N ASP A 118 0.15 -15.02 -17.83
CA ASP A 118 0.03 -16.46 -17.76
C ASP A 118 1.41 -17.14 -17.85
N LYS A 119 1.55 -18.29 -17.21
CA LYS A 119 2.83 -19.02 -17.13
C LYS A 119 3.37 -19.37 -18.51
N GLU A 120 2.49 -19.64 -19.47
CA GLU A 120 2.79 -19.95 -20.87
C GLU A 120 3.50 -18.76 -21.55
N MET A 121 3.21 -17.54 -21.11
CA MET A 121 3.79 -16.31 -21.64
C MET A 121 5.10 -15.92 -20.96
N TYR A 122 5.55 -16.57 -19.88
CA TYR A 122 6.75 -16.13 -19.13
C TYR A 122 8.00 -16.00 -19.99
N ARG A 123 8.15 -16.82 -21.03
CA ARG A 123 9.28 -16.79 -21.97
C ARG A 123 9.11 -15.78 -23.10
N ALA A 124 7.93 -15.18 -23.26
CA ALA A 124 7.66 -14.17 -24.28
C ALA A 124 8.39 -12.86 -23.96
N SER A 125 8.67 -12.02 -24.96
CA SER A 125 9.44 -10.77 -24.80
C SER A 125 8.73 -9.74 -23.90
N ASP A 126 9.46 -8.74 -23.40
CA ASP A 126 8.88 -7.66 -22.58
C ASP A 126 7.80 -6.92 -23.34
N TYR A 127 8.01 -6.74 -24.64
CA TYR A 127 7.00 -6.20 -25.53
C TYR A 127 5.67 -6.96 -25.45
N LYS A 128 5.71 -8.30 -25.36
CA LYS A 128 4.52 -9.14 -25.24
C LYS A 128 3.91 -9.07 -23.85
N HIS A 129 4.72 -9.07 -22.80
CA HIS A 129 4.23 -8.85 -21.43
C HIS A 129 3.53 -7.49 -21.29
N PHE A 130 4.11 -6.44 -21.87
CA PHE A 130 3.55 -5.08 -21.77
C PHE A 130 2.31 -4.92 -22.66
N GLN A 131 2.27 -5.59 -23.81
CA GLN A 131 1.07 -5.66 -24.66
C GLN A 131 -0.11 -6.28 -23.90
N GLU A 132 0.14 -7.38 -23.18
CA GLU A 132 -0.83 -8.04 -22.32
C GLU A 132 -1.24 -7.15 -21.13
N ALA A 133 -0.27 -6.53 -20.47
CA ALA A 133 -0.52 -5.66 -19.32
C ALA A 133 -1.33 -4.41 -19.70
N ASN A 134 -1.01 -3.77 -20.84
CA ASN A 134 -1.78 -2.65 -21.37
C ASN A 134 -3.21 -3.05 -21.74
N ARG A 135 -3.41 -4.27 -22.30
CA ARG A 135 -4.77 -4.79 -22.54
C ARG A 135 -5.57 -4.88 -21.25
N GLN A 136 -5.00 -5.47 -20.20
CA GLN A 136 -5.68 -5.61 -18.91
C GLN A 136 -5.97 -4.25 -18.29
N LEU A 137 -5.00 -3.32 -18.32
CA LEU A 137 -5.17 -1.98 -17.80
C LEU A 137 -6.25 -1.19 -18.55
N TYR A 138 -6.31 -1.28 -19.87
CA TYR A 138 -7.37 -0.67 -20.67
C TYR A 138 -8.76 -1.11 -20.21
N TYR A 139 -8.99 -2.43 -20.08
CA TYR A 139 -10.29 -2.93 -19.65
C TYR A 139 -10.61 -2.55 -18.20
N LYS A 140 -9.61 -2.48 -17.31
CA LYS A 140 -9.78 -1.96 -15.95
C LYS A 140 -10.18 -0.49 -15.95
N MET A 141 -9.46 0.37 -16.65
CA MET A 141 -9.79 1.80 -16.75
C MET A 141 -11.13 2.05 -17.47
N LYS A 142 -11.52 1.16 -18.38
CA LYS A 142 -12.84 1.23 -19.05
C LYS A 142 -13.97 0.85 -18.11
N ALA A 143 -13.76 -0.12 -17.22
CA ALA A 143 -14.75 -0.58 -16.24
C ALA A 143 -14.82 0.32 -14.99
N ASP A 144 -13.70 0.93 -14.62
CA ASP A 144 -13.55 1.76 -13.42
C ASP A 144 -13.15 3.19 -13.79
N GLN A 145 -14.15 4.07 -13.78
CA GLN A 145 -13.97 5.49 -14.09
C GLN A 145 -13.13 6.21 -13.03
N ALA A 146 -13.15 5.76 -11.77
CA ALA A 146 -12.36 6.37 -10.70
C ALA A 146 -10.87 6.05 -10.89
N LEU A 147 -10.56 4.79 -11.22
CA LEU A 147 -9.20 4.37 -11.60
C LEU A 147 -8.71 5.11 -12.86
N LYS A 148 -9.56 5.25 -13.87
CA LYS A 148 -9.20 6.02 -15.07
C LYS A 148 -8.84 7.46 -14.71
N SER A 149 -9.71 8.15 -13.97
CA SER A 149 -9.49 9.54 -13.60
C SER A 149 -8.25 9.72 -12.72
N SER A 150 -7.94 8.78 -11.83
CA SER A 150 -6.76 8.89 -10.96
C SER A 150 -5.44 8.82 -11.72
N ILE A 151 -5.32 7.84 -12.63
CA ILE A 151 -4.12 7.67 -13.44
C ILE A 151 -3.98 8.84 -14.42
N GLU A 152 -5.06 9.24 -15.09
CA GLU A 152 -5.07 10.38 -16.02
C GLU A 152 -4.71 11.71 -15.35
N SER A 153 -5.09 11.90 -14.08
CA SER A 153 -4.75 13.12 -13.35
C SER A 153 -3.25 13.29 -13.14
N LYS A 154 -2.50 12.19 -12.98
CA LYS A 154 -1.04 12.21 -12.74
C LYS A 154 -0.24 11.98 -14.03
N TYR A 155 -0.75 11.15 -14.93
CA TYR A 155 -0.15 10.76 -16.20
C TYR A 155 -1.17 10.93 -17.34
N PRO A 156 -1.39 12.18 -17.80
CA PRO A 156 -2.38 12.46 -18.83
C PRO A 156 -2.05 11.75 -20.16
N GLY A 157 -3.07 11.18 -20.81
CA GLY A 157 -2.95 10.42 -22.06
C GLY A 157 -2.66 8.93 -21.85
N THR A 158 -2.67 8.44 -20.61
CA THR A 158 -2.41 7.02 -20.32
C THR A 158 -3.47 6.10 -20.93
N PHE A 159 -4.75 6.43 -20.79
CA PHE A 159 -5.89 5.70 -21.32
C PHE A 159 -5.82 5.59 -22.84
N ASP A 160 -5.46 6.67 -23.53
CA ASP A 160 -5.31 6.67 -24.98
C ASP A 160 -4.13 5.79 -25.41
N HIS A 161 -3.02 5.82 -24.67
CA HIS A 161 -1.87 4.97 -24.94
C HIS A 161 -2.15 3.48 -24.76
N VAL A 162 -2.91 3.12 -23.71
CA VAL A 162 -3.27 1.71 -23.45
C VAL A 162 -4.47 1.26 -24.28
N SER A 163 -5.17 2.17 -24.95
CA SER A 163 -6.27 1.83 -25.84
C SER A 163 -5.79 1.04 -27.07
N PRO A 164 -6.62 0.12 -27.59
CA PRO A 164 -6.27 -0.59 -28.81
C PRO A 164 -6.20 0.37 -29.99
N GLY A 165 -5.21 0.18 -30.86
CA GLY A 165 -5.14 0.93 -32.12
C GLY A 165 -6.26 0.56 -33.09
N LYS A 166 -6.31 1.22 -34.26
CA LYS A 166 -7.36 1.02 -35.29
C LYS A 166 -7.58 -0.44 -35.71
N ARG A 167 -6.55 -1.29 -35.59
CA ARG A 167 -6.58 -2.74 -35.92
C ARG A 167 -6.77 -3.65 -34.70
N GLY A 168 -7.14 -3.10 -33.54
CA GLY A 168 -7.35 -3.86 -32.30
C GLY A 168 -6.08 -4.22 -31.52
N ALA A 169 -4.89 -3.89 -32.04
CA ALA A 169 -3.62 -4.21 -31.38
C ALA A 169 -3.31 -3.23 -30.23
N PHE A 170 -2.88 -3.77 -29.10
CA PHE A 170 -2.39 -2.99 -27.95
C PHE A 170 -0.91 -2.67 -28.08
N SER A 171 -0.50 -1.50 -27.57
CA SER A 171 0.90 -1.09 -27.52
C SER A 171 1.72 -2.08 -26.67
N GLY A 172 2.90 -2.48 -27.14
CA GLY A 172 3.87 -3.24 -26.32
C GLY A 172 4.84 -2.37 -25.53
N LYS A 173 4.56 -1.07 -25.41
CA LYS A 173 5.33 -0.11 -24.61
C LYS A 173 4.50 0.35 -23.42
N ALA A 174 5.12 0.57 -22.27
CA ALA A 174 4.44 1.21 -21.15
C ALA A 174 4.00 2.65 -21.51
N PRO A 175 2.96 3.20 -20.84
CA PRO A 175 2.53 4.59 -21.02
C PRO A 175 3.66 5.58 -20.71
N PRO A 176 3.68 6.78 -21.35
CA PRO A 176 4.68 7.80 -21.05
C PRO A 176 4.75 8.15 -19.55
N GLY A 177 5.96 8.23 -18.99
CA GLY A 177 6.18 8.47 -17.56
C GLY A 177 6.02 7.24 -16.66
N LEU A 178 5.49 6.14 -17.17
CA LEU A 178 5.25 4.91 -16.44
C LEU A 178 6.06 3.73 -17.02
N THR A 179 6.35 2.75 -16.16
CA THR A 179 6.98 1.49 -16.57
C THR A 179 6.26 0.31 -15.93
N TRP A 180 6.26 -0.82 -16.63
CA TRP A 180 5.75 -2.07 -16.10
C TRP A 180 6.90 -2.82 -15.42
N HIS A 181 6.88 -2.84 -14.09
CA HIS A 181 7.82 -3.57 -13.24
C HIS A 181 7.41 -5.04 -13.12
N HIS A 182 8.30 -5.98 -13.49
CA HIS A 182 8.10 -7.41 -13.19
C HIS A 182 8.39 -7.69 -11.72
N HIS A 183 7.35 -8.03 -10.96
CA HIS A 183 7.47 -8.28 -9.53
C HIS A 183 8.43 -9.45 -9.25
N GLU A 184 9.35 -9.22 -8.31
CA GLU A 184 10.45 -10.15 -8.06
C GLU A 184 10.00 -11.49 -7.47
N GLN A 185 9.11 -11.46 -6.47
CA GLN A 185 8.66 -12.65 -5.72
C GLN A 185 7.39 -13.31 -6.26
N VAL A 186 6.47 -12.53 -6.83
CA VAL A 186 5.19 -13.01 -7.33
C VAL A 186 5.29 -13.25 -8.84
N GLY A 187 5.38 -14.52 -9.22
CA GLY A 187 5.41 -14.94 -10.63
C GLY A 187 4.26 -14.35 -11.44
N GLY A 188 4.57 -13.79 -12.61
CA GLY A 188 3.59 -13.27 -13.56
C GLY A 188 2.95 -11.94 -13.17
N LEU A 189 3.27 -11.35 -12.01
CA LEU A 189 2.71 -10.06 -11.61
C LEU A 189 3.53 -8.90 -12.19
N LEU A 190 2.91 -8.07 -13.02
CA LEU A 190 3.46 -6.77 -13.39
C LEU A 190 2.75 -5.66 -12.64
N GLN A 191 3.52 -4.68 -12.20
CA GLN A 191 3.05 -3.48 -11.51
C GLN A 191 3.42 -2.26 -12.34
N LEU A 192 2.44 -1.40 -12.61
CA LEU A 192 2.64 -0.13 -13.30
C LEU A 192 3.11 0.90 -12.28
N VAL A 193 4.30 1.44 -12.47
CA VAL A 193 4.98 2.31 -11.50
C VAL A 193 5.60 3.51 -12.22
N ASP A 194 5.94 4.56 -11.48
CA ASP A 194 6.60 5.73 -12.05
C ASP A 194 8.01 5.36 -12.55
N THR A 195 8.36 5.82 -13.76
CA THR A 195 9.63 5.46 -14.40
C THR A 195 10.83 6.11 -13.69
N THR A 196 10.70 7.37 -13.29
CA THR A 196 11.76 8.11 -12.61
C THR A 196 12.01 7.51 -11.23
N ASP A 197 10.93 7.16 -10.53
CA ASP A 197 10.98 6.48 -9.25
C ASP A 197 11.61 5.09 -9.36
N HIS A 198 11.16 4.28 -10.33
CA HIS A 198 11.70 2.94 -10.61
C HIS A 198 13.20 2.96 -10.88
N ASN A 199 13.66 3.94 -11.67
CA ASN A 199 15.07 4.10 -12.01
C ASN A 199 15.92 4.62 -10.85
N SER A 200 15.42 5.61 -10.10
CA SER A 200 16.17 6.23 -9.00
C SER A 200 16.25 5.33 -7.77
N ARG A 201 15.21 4.51 -7.53
CA ARG A 201 15.09 3.63 -6.37
C ARG A 201 15.15 2.16 -6.73
N HIS A 202 15.96 1.81 -7.73
CA HIS A 202 16.03 0.46 -8.30
C HIS A 202 16.19 -0.68 -7.27
N LYS A 203 16.86 -0.44 -6.13
CA LYS A 203 17.02 -1.45 -5.05
C LYS A 203 15.74 -1.75 -4.29
N ASP A 204 14.82 -0.80 -4.20
CA ASP A 204 13.52 -0.98 -3.54
C ASP A 204 12.63 -1.90 -4.37
N TYR A 205 12.74 -1.78 -5.69
CA TYR A 205 12.03 -2.62 -6.66
C TYR A 205 12.70 -3.98 -6.89
N HIS A 206 14.03 -4.03 -6.86
CA HIS A 206 14.83 -5.22 -7.14
C HIS A 206 15.85 -5.47 -6.01
N PRO A 207 15.41 -5.88 -4.81
CA PRO A 207 16.28 -6.06 -3.65
C PRO A 207 17.36 -7.12 -3.86
N THR A 208 17.11 -8.10 -4.73
CA THR A 208 18.11 -9.14 -5.06
C THR A 208 18.97 -8.80 -6.28
N GLY A 209 18.79 -7.62 -6.88
CA GLY A 209 19.51 -7.17 -8.06
C GLY A 209 19.15 -7.90 -9.36
N ARG A 210 18.13 -8.79 -9.35
CA ARG A 210 17.63 -9.47 -10.54
C ARG A 210 16.16 -9.13 -10.79
N GLY A 211 15.84 -8.67 -12.00
CA GLY A 211 14.45 -8.40 -12.40
C GLY A 211 13.56 -9.64 -12.34
N GLY A 212 12.28 -9.46 -11.98
CA GLY A 212 11.31 -10.56 -11.82
C GLY A 212 11.22 -11.50 -13.03
N ARG A 213 11.32 -10.97 -14.25
CA ARG A 213 11.38 -11.79 -15.48
C ARG A 213 12.52 -12.82 -15.49
N ASN A 214 13.70 -12.45 -15.00
CA ASN A 214 14.84 -13.38 -14.91
C ASN A 214 14.53 -14.51 -13.91
N LYS A 215 13.73 -14.22 -12.88
CA LYS A 215 13.28 -15.21 -11.88
C LYS A 215 12.13 -16.08 -12.37
N TRP A 216 11.25 -15.55 -13.21
CA TRP A 216 10.12 -16.30 -13.77
C TRP A 216 10.53 -17.28 -14.88
N GLY A 217 11.81 -17.29 -15.27
CA GLY A 217 12.35 -18.20 -16.30
C GLY A 217 12.28 -17.66 -17.73
N GLY A 218 12.02 -16.36 -17.90
CA GLY A 218 11.95 -15.67 -19.21
C GLY A 218 13.14 -14.78 -19.56
N GLY A 219 14.09 -14.63 -18.63
CA GLY A 219 15.32 -13.89 -18.85
C GLY A 219 16.40 -14.77 -19.46
N SER A 220 16.98 -14.36 -20.59
CA SER A 220 18.34 -14.78 -20.92
C SER A 220 19.26 -14.27 -19.82
N GLY A 221 19.98 -15.18 -19.15
CA GLY A 221 20.86 -14.85 -18.03
C GLY A 221 21.71 -13.61 -18.33
N CYS A 222 21.92 -12.76 -17.30
CA CYS A 222 22.77 -11.58 -17.40
C CYS A 222 24.09 -11.95 -18.09
N ARG A 223 24.37 -11.28 -19.21
CA ARG A 223 25.75 -11.09 -19.67
C ARG A 223 26.30 -9.86 -18.97
#